data_AF-A0A6A6NDZ1-F1
#
_entry.id   AF-A0A6A6NDZ1-F1
#
_cell.length_a   1.000
_cell.length_b   1.000
_cell.length_c   1.000
_cell.angle_alpha   90.00
_cell.angle_beta   90.00
_cell.angle_gamma   90.00
#
_symmetry.space_group_name_H-M   'P 1'
#
loop_
_entity.id
_entity.type
_entity.pdbx_description
1 polymer ?
#
loop_
_entity_poly.entity_id
_entity_poly.type
_entity_poly.pdbx_seq_one_letter_code
_entity_poly.pdbx_strand_id
1 'polypeptide(L)'
;MHSPRHAKVVERPRLGWFGTADRVRPKVDTELLAQNRCIAILRYKEKKKTRRFDNRVRYESRKAMADSRKRVKGRFVKASENC
;
A
#
# COMPACT_ATOMS: atom_id res chain seq x y z
N MET A 1 35.85 28.66 7.94
CA MET A 1 36.46 27.34 7.71
C MET A 1 35.42 26.28 8.02
N HIS A 2 34.70 25.78 7.02
CA HIS A 2 33.70 24.74 7.23
C HIS A 2 34.36 23.38 7.02
N SER A 3 34.63 22.69 8.13
CA SER A 3 35.17 21.33 8.12
C SER A 3 34.14 20.37 7.47
N PRO A 4 34.49 19.61 6.43
CA PRO A 4 33.58 18.64 5.84
C PRO A 4 33.39 17.48 6.80
N ARG A 5 32.15 17.23 7.24
CA ARG A 5 31.80 15.99 7.94
C ARG A 5 32.08 14.82 7.01
N HIS A 6 33.15 14.08 7.33
CA HIS A 6 33.49 12.83 6.66
C HIS A 6 32.34 11.83 6.89
N ALA A 7 31.50 11.63 5.88
CA ALA A 7 30.44 10.64 5.93
C ALA A 7 31.08 9.26 5.77
N LYS A 8 31.13 8.46 6.85
CA LYS A 8 31.48 7.04 6.75
C LYS A 8 30.37 6.35 5.95
N VAL A 9 30.69 5.90 4.74
CA VAL A 9 29.87 4.94 3.99
C VAL A 9 29.85 3.67 4.81
N VAL A 10 28.75 3.41 5.52
CA VAL A 10 28.49 2.10 6.08
C VAL A 10 28.08 1.21 4.91
N GLU A 11 28.93 0.27 4.54
CA GLU A 11 28.55 -0.77 3.58
C GLU A 11 27.42 -1.58 4.22
N ARG A 12 26.23 -1.46 3.64
CA ARG A 12 25.10 -2.30 4.03
C ARG A 12 25.41 -3.71 3.53
N PRO A 13 25.36 -4.76 4.37
CA PRO A 13 25.52 -6.12 3.89
C PRO A 13 24.43 -6.37 2.85
N ARG A 14 24.83 -6.76 1.63
CA ARG A 14 23.92 -7.23 0.59
C ARG A 14 23.22 -8.47 1.14
N LEU A 15 22.03 -8.30 1.71
CA LEU A 15 21.11 -9.40 1.96
C LEU A 15 20.80 -10.01 0.60
N GLY A 16 21.50 -11.10 0.29
CA GLY A 16 21.37 -11.86 -0.93
C GLY A 16 19.93 -12.31 -1.08
N TRP A 17 19.22 -11.69 -2.02
CA TRP A 17 17.88 -12.09 -2.45
C TRP A 17 17.95 -13.19 -3.51
N PHE A 18 18.96 -14.05 -3.44
CA PHE A 18 19.13 -15.23 -4.28
C PHE A 18 19.80 -16.33 -3.44
N GLY A 19 18.95 -17.08 -2.73
CA GLY A 19 19.30 -18.34 -2.08
C GLY A 19 18.16 -19.31 -2.34
N THR A 20 18.32 -20.16 -3.35
CA THR A 20 17.43 -21.27 -3.67
C THR A 20 17.63 -22.36 -2.63
N ALA A 21 17.00 -22.24 -1.47
CA ALA A 21 16.69 -23.40 -0.65
C ALA A 21 15.43 -24.03 -1.22
N ASP A 22 15.51 -25.28 -1.64
CA ASP A 22 14.36 -26.11 -2.00
C ASP A 22 13.30 -25.97 -0.89
N ARG A 23 12.26 -25.19 -1.19
CA ARG A 23 11.11 -25.04 -0.31
C ARG A 23 10.39 -26.38 -0.37
N VAL A 24 10.71 -27.29 0.55
CA VAL A 24 9.91 -28.49 0.80
C VAL A 24 8.48 -27.99 0.98
N ARG A 25 7.65 -28.20 -0.05
CA ARG A 25 6.23 -27.83 0.02
C ARG A 25 5.64 -28.68 1.13
N PRO A 26 5.16 -28.10 2.25
CA PRO A 26 4.48 -28.90 3.25
C PRO A 26 3.29 -29.57 2.57
N LYS A 27 3.12 -30.88 2.77
CA LYS A 27 1.90 -31.58 2.36
C LYS A 27 0.75 -30.86 3.06
N VAL A 28 -0.08 -30.19 2.27
CA VAL A 28 -1.16 -29.37 2.80
C VAL A 28 -2.25 -30.32 3.26
N ASP A 29 -2.53 -30.33 4.56
CA ASP A 29 -3.61 -31.16 5.11
C ASP A 29 -4.93 -30.72 4.46
N THR A 30 -5.53 -31.62 3.67
CA THR A 30 -6.70 -31.34 2.84
C THR A 30 -7.91 -30.91 3.68
N GLU A 31 -8.01 -31.44 4.88
CA GLU A 31 -9.05 -31.12 5.85
C GLU A 31 -8.90 -29.70 6.40
N LEU A 32 -7.67 -29.31 6.76
CA LEU A 32 -7.37 -27.94 7.18
C LEU A 32 -7.66 -26.93 6.05
N LEU A 33 -7.37 -27.29 4.80
CA LEU A 33 -7.70 -26.46 3.64
C LEU A 33 -9.21 -26.28 3.47
N ALA A 34 -9.99 -27.34 3.65
CA ALA A 34 -11.45 -27.30 3.57
C ALA A 34 -12.05 -26.40 4.68
N GLN A 35 -11.58 -26.55 5.92
CA GLN A 35 -12.01 -25.70 7.03
C GLN A 35 -11.67 -24.23 6.80
N ASN A 36 -10.44 -23.94 6.36
CA ASN A 36 -10.01 -22.59 6.02
C ASN A 36 -10.88 -21.96 4.91
N ARG A 37 -11.25 -22.75 3.91
CA ARG A 37 -12.17 -22.31 2.84
C ARG A 37 -13.55 -21.96 3.40
N CYS A 38 -14.12 -22.79 4.26
CA CYS A 38 -15.41 -22.52 4.89
C CYS A 38 -15.39 -21.19 5.69
N ILE A 39 -14.34 -20.98 6.49
CA ILE A 39 -14.16 -19.75 7.26
C ILE A 39 -14.02 -18.53 6.33
N ALA A 40 -13.22 -18.64 5.26
CA ALA A 40 -13.05 -17.56 4.29
C ALA A 40 -14.37 -17.20 3.58
N ILE A 41 -15.19 -18.20 3.24
CA ILE A 41 -16.51 -17.99 2.62
C ILE A 41 -17.46 -17.27 3.59
N LEU A 42 -17.46 -17.63 4.87
CA LEU A 42 -18.27 -16.95 5.89
C LEU A 42 -17.87 -15.47 6.00
N ARG A 43 -16.56 -15.19 6.16
CA ARG A 43 -16.03 -13.82 6.17
C ARG A 43 -16.39 -13.02 4.91
N TYR A 44 -16.35 -13.67 3.75
CA TYR A 44 -16.76 -13.05 2.48
C TYR A 44 -18.25 -12.68 2.49
N LYS A 45 -19.13 -13.60 2.91
CA LYS A 45 -20.58 -13.36 2.99
C LYS A 45 -20.92 -12.23 3.97
N GLU A 46 -20.30 -12.22 5.15
CA GLU A 46 -20.45 -11.16 6.15
C GLU A 46 -19.97 -9.80 5.62
N LYS A 47 -18.77 -9.76 5.04
CA LYS A 47 -18.23 -8.54 4.42
C LYS A 47 -19.08 -8.07 3.25
N LYS A 48 -19.68 -8.97 2.47
CA LYS A 48 -20.60 -8.62 1.37
C LYS A 48 -21.85 -7.89 1.87
N LYS A 49 -22.42 -8.33 3.01
CA LYS A 49 -23.59 -7.69 3.64
C LYS A 49 -23.28 -6.27 4.14
N THR A 50 -22.05 -6.02 4.61
CA THR A 50 -21.65 -4.74 5.22
C THR A 50 -20.93 -3.79 4.25
N ARG A 51 -20.92 -4.08 2.94
CA ARG A 51 -20.34 -3.17 1.94
C ARG A 51 -21.09 -1.86 1.94
N ARG A 52 -20.34 -0.75 1.98
CA ARG A 52 -20.89 0.61 1.81
C ARG A 52 -20.56 1.08 0.40
N PHE A 53 -21.60 1.45 -0.36
CA PHE A 53 -21.49 1.95 -1.73
C PHE A 53 -21.56 3.48 -1.81
N ASP A 54 -21.88 4.13 -0.69
CA ASP A 54 -21.95 5.58 -0.62
C ASP A 54 -20.57 6.18 -0.86
N ASN A 55 -20.54 7.32 -1.57
CA ASN A 55 -19.33 8.08 -1.81
C ASN A 55 -18.85 8.78 -0.53
N ARG A 56 -18.20 8.02 0.36
CA ARG A 56 -17.62 8.53 1.61
C ARG A 56 -16.22 9.08 1.39
N VAL A 57 -16.04 10.36 1.67
CA VAL A 57 -14.72 10.97 1.84
C VAL A 57 -14.10 10.42 3.13
N ARG A 58 -12.90 9.82 3.04
CA ARG A 58 -12.17 9.27 4.20
C ARG A 58 -11.21 10.29 4.83
N TYR A 59 -10.72 11.22 4.02
CA TYR A 59 -9.70 12.19 4.40
C TYR A 59 -10.16 13.60 4.04
N GLU A 60 -10.88 14.22 4.97
CA GLU A 60 -11.48 15.55 4.77
C GLU A 60 -10.43 16.63 4.43
N SER A 61 -9.29 16.62 5.13
CA SER A 61 -8.19 17.56 4.86
C SER A 61 -7.72 17.49 3.39
N ARG A 62 -7.60 16.28 2.81
CA ARG A 62 -7.20 16.13 1.40
C ARG A 62 -8.28 16.61 0.43
N LYS A 63 -9.56 16.43 0.78
CA LYS A 63 -10.69 16.94 0.00
C LYS A 63 -10.69 18.47 -0.02
N ALA A 64 -10.56 19.11 1.13
CA ALA A 64 -10.45 20.56 1.24
C ALA A 64 -9.27 21.14 0.42
N MET A 65 -8.09 20.52 0.50
CA MET A 65 -6.93 20.91 -0.32
C MET A 65 -7.15 20.70 -1.83
N ALA A 66 -7.95 19.72 -2.23
CA ALA A 66 -8.24 19.44 -3.64
C ALA A 66 -9.33 20.36 -4.20
N ASP A 67 -10.22 20.85 -3.34
CA ASP A 67 -11.30 21.78 -3.68
C ASP A 67 -10.78 23.22 -3.81
N SER A 68 -9.74 23.60 -3.04
CA SER A 68 -9.13 24.94 -3.12
C SER A 68 -8.11 25.10 -4.26
N ARG A 69 -7.57 24.03 -4.83
CA ARG A 69 -6.57 24.08 -5.91
C ARG A 69 -7.17 24.54 -7.24
N LYS A 70 -6.44 25.40 -7.96
CA LYS A 70 -6.82 25.88 -9.30
C LYS A 70 -6.92 24.73 -10.31
N ARG A 71 -8.02 24.71 -11.07
CA ARG A 71 -8.28 23.74 -12.14
C ARG A 71 -8.56 24.44 -13.47
N VAL A 72 -8.11 23.84 -14.57
CA VAL A 72 -8.45 24.22 -15.95
C VAL A 72 -8.93 22.97 -16.67
N LYS A 73 -10.15 22.99 -17.24
CA LYS A 73 -10.80 21.83 -17.89
C LYS A 73 -10.76 20.55 -17.02
N GLY A 74 -10.93 20.70 -15.70
CA GLY A 74 -10.95 19.59 -14.73
C GLY A 74 -9.57 19.12 -14.23
N ARG A 75 -8.46 19.57 -14.83
CA ARG A 75 -7.09 19.21 -14.45
C ARG A 75 -6.49 20.24 -13.52
N PHE A 76 -5.67 19.82 -12.56
CA PHE A 76 -4.89 20.74 -11.73
C PHE A 76 -3.79 21.41 -12.56
N VAL A 77 -3.58 22.70 -12.34
CA VAL A 77 -2.49 23.47 -12.97
C VAL A 77 -1.24 23.39 -12.09
N LYS A 78 -0.05 23.34 -12.71
CA LYS A 78 1.22 23.41 -11.99
C LYS A 78 1.42 24.82 -11.45
N ALA A 79 1.90 24.94 -10.20
CA ALA A 79 2.12 26.23 -9.56
C ALA A 79 3.20 27.11 -10.24
N SER A 80 3.88 26.62 -11.28
CA SER A 80 5.00 27.29 -11.94
C SER A 80 4.66 27.97 -13.26
N GLU A 81 3.39 28.05 -13.66
CA GLU A 81 3.02 28.58 -14.98
C GLU A 81 2.38 29.97 -14.94
N ASN A 82 2.09 30.55 -13.77
CA ASN A 82 1.50 31.90 -13.64
C ASN A 82 1.67 32.49 -12.21
N CYS A 83 2.89 32.47 -11.68
CA CYS A 83 3.32 33.37 -10.61
C CYS A 83 4.51 34.19 -11.13
#